data_AF-A0A401K1W6-F1
#
_entry.id   AF-A0A401K1W6-F1
#
_cell.length_a   1.000
_cell.length_b   1.000
_cell.length_c   1.000
_cell.angle_alpha   90.00
_cell.angle_beta   90.00
_cell.angle_gamma   90.00
#
_symmetry.space_group_name_H-M   'P 1'
#
loop_
_entity.id
_entity.type
_entity.pdbx_description
1 polymer ?
#
loop_
_entity_poly.entity_id
_entity_poly.type
_entity_poly.pdbx_seq_one_letter_code
_entity_poly.pdbx_strand_id
1 'polypeptide(L)'
;MSDAKHDPRRQIRAEKVTISRALRMSVPPEARPAPVNRKDWLRQRKEQLQAARAAAKQRRDQLKAEILSAAQEVAREERVAARLEAERVKAEAKASSVHAKEDARAAAKFERSKPARPASKRKTLGTGKRKLVSYADLLRMRG
;
A
#
# COMPACT_ATOMS: atom_id res chain seq x y z
N MET A 1 -12.71 -10.78 73.09
CA MET A 1 -11.68 -9.73 73.29
C MET A 1 -10.39 -10.22 72.66
N SER A 2 -10.19 -9.96 71.36
CA SER A 2 -9.05 -10.47 70.61
C SER A 2 -8.02 -9.34 70.45
N ASP A 3 -6.79 -9.63 70.83
CA ASP A 3 -5.73 -8.66 71.05
C ASP A 3 -5.19 -8.09 69.72
N ALA A 4 -5.89 -7.08 69.17
CA ALA A 4 -5.50 -6.39 67.93
C ALA A 4 -4.26 -5.47 68.10
N LYS A 5 -3.55 -5.54 69.23
CA LYS A 5 -2.44 -4.65 69.56
C LYS A 5 -1.07 -5.13 69.08
N HIS A 6 -0.94 -6.37 68.61
CA HIS A 6 0.33 -6.95 68.17
C HIS A 6 0.25 -7.44 66.73
N ASP A 7 0.16 -6.52 65.78
CA ASP A 7 0.34 -6.85 64.35
C ASP A 7 1.84 -6.97 64.06
N PRO A 8 2.38 -8.17 63.79
CA PRO A 8 3.80 -8.38 63.54
C PRO A 8 4.30 -7.58 62.33
N ARG A 9 3.42 -7.25 61.37
CA ARG A 9 3.77 -6.41 60.21
C ARG A 9 4.04 -4.97 60.63
N ARG A 10 3.39 -4.47 61.69
CA ARG A 10 3.64 -3.12 62.22
C ARG A 10 4.95 -3.06 62.97
N GLN A 11 5.31 -4.10 63.72
CA GLN A 11 6.58 -4.18 64.44
C GLN A 11 7.77 -4.21 63.46
N ILE A 12 7.73 -5.07 62.44
CA ILE A 12 8.78 -5.14 61.39
C ILE A 12 8.95 -3.78 60.68
N ARG A 13 7.85 -3.06 60.44
CA ARG A 13 7.90 -1.72 59.84
C ARG A 13 8.51 -0.69 60.79
N ALA A 14 8.17 -0.74 62.08
CA ALA A 14 8.74 0.14 63.09
C ALA A 14 10.25 -0.07 63.24
N GLU A 15 10.70 -1.32 63.31
CA GLU A 15 12.12 -1.70 63.37
C GLU A 15 12.90 -1.22 62.13
N LYS A 16 12.34 -1.37 60.92
CA LYS A 16 12.98 -0.84 59.70
C LYS A 16 13.09 0.68 59.72
N VAL A 17 12.10 1.39 60.27
CA VAL A 17 12.14 2.85 60.41
C VAL A 17 13.17 3.27 61.44
N THR A 18 13.28 2.58 62.58
CA THR A 18 14.29 2.89 63.60
C THR A 18 15.70 2.63 63.09
N ILE A 19 15.95 1.50 62.42
CA ILE A 19 17.25 1.18 61.80
C ILE A 19 17.61 2.22 60.73
N SER A 20 16.68 2.55 59.83
CA SER A 20 16.92 3.55 58.77
C SER A 20 17.21 4.94 59.35
N ARG A 21 16.55 5.30 60.47
CA ARG A 21 16.80 6.55 61.18
C ARG A 21 18.18 6.54 61.83
N ALA A 22 18.60 5.45 62.47
CA ALA A 22 19.91 5.32 63.08
C ALA A 22 21.04 5.44 62.03
N LEU A 23 20.90 4.76 60.89
CA LEU A 23 21.84 4.85 59.76
C LEU A 23 21.92 6.26 59.15
N ARG A 24 20.82 7.01 59.13
CA ARG A 24 20.85 8.41 58.72
C ARG A 24 21.65 9.27 59.71
N MET A 25 21.52 8.99 61.01
CA MET A 25 22.21 9.75 62.06
C MET A 25 23.70 9.45 62.15
N SER A 26 24.17 8.32 61.62
CA SER A 26 25.60 7.97 61.56
C SER A 26 26.37 8.73 60.48
N VAL A 27 25.69 9.41 59.55
CA VAL A 27 26.31 10.23 58.49
C VAL A 27 26.29 11.70 58.91
N PRO A 28 27.32 12.52 58.59
CA PRO A 28 27.32 13.96 58.84
C PRO A 28 26.09 14.67 58.28
N PRO A 29 25.53 15.68 58.97
CA PRO A 29 24.27 16.31 58.60
C PRO A 29 24.26 16.94 57.19
N GLU A 30 25.41 17.42 56.71
CA GLU A 30 25.59 18.03 55.39
C GLU A 30 25.45 17.01 54.24
N ALA A 31 25.72 15.73 54.51
CA ALA A 31 25.63 14.64 53.54
C ALA A 31 24.29 13.88 53.63
N ARG A 32 23.37 14.29 54.52
CA ARG A 32 22.07 13.63 54.66
C ARG A 32 21.12 14.13 53.57
N PRO A 33 20.52 13.25 52.75
CA PRO A 33 19.45 13.67 51.86
C PRO A 33 18.29 14.21 52.69
N ALA A 34 17.77 15.37 52.30
CA ALA A 34 16.64 16.00 52.98
C ALA A 34 15.47 15.02 53.10
N PRO A 35 14.81 14.93 54.27
CA PRO A 35 13.65 14.07 54.42
C PRO A 35 12.55 14.52 53.46
N VAL A 36 12.33 13.74 52.41
CA VAL A 36 11.27 14.03 51.45
C VAL A 36 9.93 13.73 52.12
N ASN A 37 9.05 14.73 52.20
CA ASN A 37 7.68 14.50 52.64
C ASN A 37 6.99 13.56 51.64
N ARG A 38 6.62 12.37 52.10
CA ARG A 38 5.99 11.34 51.25
C ARG A 38 4.74 11.86 50.53
N LYS A 39 3.96 12.75 51.17
CA LYS A 39 2.76 13.34 50.56
C LYS A 39 3.11 14.23 49.37
N ASP A 40 4.11 15.09 49.53
CA ASP A 40 4.54 16.02 48.48
C ASP A 40 5.22 15.28 47.33
N TRP A 41 6.02 14.25 47.63
CA TRP A 41 6.60 13.37 46.61
C TRP A 41 5.55 12.67 45.76
N LEU A 42 4.48 12.16 46.40
CA LEU A 42 3.37 11.52 45.68
C LEU A 42 2.58 12.52 44.83
N ARG A 43 2.39 13.76 45.31
CA ARG A 43 1.74 14.84 44.54
C ARG A 43 2.55 15.19 43.30
N GLN A 44 3.86 15.45 43.47
CA GLN A 44 4.76 15.73 42.36
C GLN A 44 4.81 14.59 41.34
N ARG A 45 4.85 13.33 41.80
CA ARG A 45 4.81 12.17 40.88
C ARG A 45 3.48 12.08 40.13
N LYS A 46 2.36 12.38 40.77
CA LYS A 46 1.05 12.40 40.11
C LYS A 46 0.96 13.50 39.06
N GLU A 47 1.44 14.69 39.38
CA GLU A 47 1.49 15.84 38.45
C GLU A 47 2.39 15.53 37.25
N GLN A 48 3.59 14.97 37.49
CA GLN A 48 4.48 14.52 36.42
C GLN A 48 3.81 13.50 35.49
N LEU A 49 3.10 12.52 36.05
CA LEU A 49 2.36 11.53 35.25
C LEU A 49 1.22 12.15 34.47
N GLN A 50 0.50 13.13 35.04
CA GLN A 50 -0.56 13.85 34.34
C GLN A 50 0.00 14.70 33.20
N ALA A 51 1.09 15.42 33.42
CA ALA A 51 1.78 16.19 32.39
C ALA A 51 2.29 15.30 31.25
N ALA A 52 2.90 14.15 31.58
CA ALA A 52 3.36 13.19 30.58
C ALA A 52 2.19 12.62 29.75
N ARG A 53 1.05 12.32 30.39
CA ARG A 53 -0.16 11.88 29.68
C ARG A 53 -0.72 12.96 28.77
N ALA A 54 -0.74 14.22 29.20
CA ALA A 54 -1.19 15.34 28.39
C ALA A 54 -0.28 15.54 27.16
N ALA A 55 1.04 15.54 27.35
CA ALA A 55 2.01 15.64 26.26
C ALA A 55 1.90 14.48 25.26
N ALA A 56 1.73 13.24 25.75
CA ALA A 56 1.53 12.07 24.89
C ALA A 56 0.23 12.17 24.08
N LYS A 57 -0.85 12.69 24.69
CA LYS A 57 -2.11 12.95 23.99
C LYS A 57 -1.93 14.00 22.89
N GLN A 58 -1.27 15.12 23.20
CA GLN A 58 -0.97 16.16 22.21
C GLN A 58 -0.17 15.61 21.03
N ARG A 59 0.89 14.84 21.29
CA ARG A 59 1.70 14.20 20.24
C ARG A 59 0.87 13.25 19.38
N ARG A 60 0.01 12.45 20.00
CA ARG A 60 -0.89 11.54 19.26
C ARG A 60 -1.86 12.32 18.37
N ASP A 61 -2.43 13.41 18.89
CA ASP A 61 -3.41 14.19 18.16
C ASP A 61 -2.74 14.96 17.00
N GLN A 62 -1.50 15.45 17.18
CA GLN A 62 -0.65 15.99 16.10
C GLN A 62 -0.37 14.93 15.02
N LEU A 63 0.11 13.74 15.40
CA LEU A 63 0.37 12.65 14.44
C LEU A 63 -0.89 12.24 13.66
N LYS A 64 -2.05 12.23 14.32
CA LYS A 64 -3.32 11.96 13.63
C LYS A 64 -3.64 13.03 12.59
N ALA A 65 -3.41 14.30 12.91
CA ALA A 65 -3.63 15.40 11.97
C ALA A 65 -2.68 15.30 10.77
N GLU A 66 -1.39 15.00 11.00
CA GLU A 66 -0.39 14.78 9.96
C GLU A 66 -0.77 13.62 9.03
N ILE A 67 -1.15 12.46 9.60
CA ILE A 67 -1.58 11.29 8.81
C ILE A 67 -2.81 11.61 7.97
N LEU A 68 -3.80 12.31 8.53
CA LEU A 68 -5.00 12.68 7.78
C LEU A 68 -4.68 13.68 6.66
N SER A 69 -3.77 14.62 6.88
CA SER A 69 -3.30 15.55 5.84
C SER A 69 -2.60 14.81 4.72
N ALA A 70 -1.64 13.93 5.06
CA ALA A 70 -0.91 13.13 4.08
C ALA A 70 -1.86 12.23 3.28
N ALA A 71 -2.83 11.58 3.93
CA ALA A 71 -3.83 10.76 3.24
C ALA A 71 -4.69 11.59 2.25
N GLN A 72 -5.01 12.84 2.59
CA GLN A 72 -5.74 13.72 1.68
C GLN A 72 -4.89 14.17 0.49
N GLU A 73 -3.60 14.43 0.70
CA GLU A 73 -2.66 14.76 -0.37
C GLU A 73 -2.52 13.59 -1.35
N VAL A 74 -2.26 12.38 -0.84
CA VAL A 74 -2.22 11.15 -1.65
C VAL A 74 -3.52 10.97 -2.45
N ALA A 75 -4.69 11.12 -1.81
CA ALA A 75 -5.96 10.98 -2.51
C ALA A 75 -6.17 12.05 -3.61
N ARG A 76 -5.60 13.24 -3.48
CA ARG A 76 -5.62 14.26 -4.54
C ARG A 76 -4.68 13.89 -5.67
N GLU A 77 -3.47 13.46 -5.36
CA GLU A 77 -2.48 13.00 -6.34
C GLU A 77 -3.00 11.82 -7.15
N GLU A 78 -3.60 10.83 -6.50
CA GLU A 78 -4.22 9.67 -7.16
C GLU A 78 -5.34 10.09 -8.12
N ARG A 79 -6.18 11.07 -7.74
CA ARG A 79 -7.22 11.60 -8.63
C ARG A 79 -6.63 12.30 -9.85
N VAL A 80 -5.54 13.04 -9.67
CA VAL A 80 -4.84 13.70 -10.78
C VAL A 80 -4.21 12.66 -11.69
N ALA A 81 -3.51 11.68 -11.14
CA ALA A 81 -2.92 10.57 -11.88
C ALA A 81 -3.98 9.79 -12.67
N ALA A 82 -5.13 9.47 -12.04
CA ALA A 82 -6.22 8.79 -12.71
C ALA A 82 -6.81 9.60 -13.89
N ARG A 83 -6.90 10.93 -13.78
CA ARG A 83 -7.32 11.80 -14.89
C ARG A 83 -6.32 11.78 -16.03
N LEU A 84 -5.03 11.89 -15.74
CA LEU A 84 -3.97 11.85 -16.74
C LEU A 84 -3.91 10.49 -17.44
N GLU A 85 -4.05 9.39 -16.72
CA GLU A 85 -4.13 8.05 -17.31
C GLU A 85 -5.38 7.89 -18.18
N ALA A 86 -6.54 8.38 -17.74
CA ALA A 86 -7.74 8.37 -18.57
C ALA A 86 -7.57 9.21 -19.86
N GLU A 87 -6.85 10.32 -19.81
CA GLU A 87 -6.50 11.12 -20.98
C GLU A 87 -5.53 10.39 -21.91
N ARG A 88 -4.52 9.70 -21.37
CA ARG A 88 -3.60 8.84 -22.15
C ARG A 88 -4.35 7.75 -22.90
N VAL A 89 -5.20 6.98 -22.21
CA VAL A 89 -6.01 5.92 -22.83
C VAL A 89 -6.91 6.47 -23.93
N LYS A 90 -7.53 7.65 -23.73
CA LYS A 90 -8.33 8.30 -24.77
C LYS A 90 -7.49 8.74 -25.96
N ALA A 91 -6.28 9.24 -25.73
CA ALA A 91 -5.36 9.62 -26.80
C ALA A 91 -4.89 8.40 -27.60
N GLU A 92 -4.54 7.30 -26.93
CA GLU A 92 -4.17 6.03 -27.55
C GLU A 92 -5.31 5.45 -28.39
N ALA A 93 -6.55 5.47 -27.88
CA ALA A 93 -7.73 5.04 -28.63
C ALA A 93 -7.98 5.88 -29.90
N LYS A 94 -7.71 7.20 -29.83
CA LYS A 94 -7.80 8.06 -31.02
C LYS A 94 -6.69 7.76 -32.01
N ALA A 95 -5.45 7.59 -31.54
CA ALA A 95 -4.32 7.26 -32.39
C ALA A 95 -4.53 5.92 -33.11
N SER A 96 -4.97 4.88 -32.40
CA SER A 96 -5.28 3.59 -33.00
C SER A 96 -6.42 3.67 -34.03
N SER A 97 -7.45 4.48 -33.77
CA SER A 97 -8.52 4.74 -34.75
C SER A 97 -8.01 5.43 -36.02
N VAL A 98 -7.07 6.37 -35.89
CA VAL A 98 -6.44 7.05 -37.04
C VAL A 98 -5.63 6.05 -37.86
N HIS A 99 -4.75 5.28 -37.21
CA HIS A 99 -3.95 4.27 -37.89
C HIS A 99 -4.80 3.22 -38.60
N ALA A 100 -5.86 2.72 -37.96
CA ALA A 100 -6.78 1.77 -38.59
C ALA A 100 -7.46 2.34 -39.85
N LYS A 101 -7.80 3.63 -39.85
CA LYS A 101 -8.36 4.31 -41.04
C LYS A 101 -7.32 4.48 -42.14
N GLU A 102 -6.08 4.79 -41.79
CA GLU A 102 -4.97 4.90 -42.74
C GLU A 102 -4.66 3.54 -43.38
N ASP A 103 -4.60 2.48 -42.58
CA ASP A 103 -4.42 1.11 -43.05
C ASP A 103 -5.55 0.68 -43.98
N ALA A 104 -6.81 0.96 -43.62
CA ALA A 104 -7.96 0.68 -44.48
C ALA A 104 -7.87 1.43 -45.82
N ARG A 105 -7.41 2.70 -45.81
CA ARG A 105 -7.17 3.48 -47.03
C ARG A 105 -6.04 2.89 -47.88
N ALA A 106 -4.94 2.45 -47.25
CA ALA A 106 -3.82 1.81 -47.92
C ALA A 106 -4.27 0.48 -48.56
N ALA A 107 -5.00 -0.36 -47.83
CA ALA A 107 -5.57 -1.60 -48.33
C ALA A 107 -6.53 -1.36 -49.51
N ALA A 108 -7.42 -0.36 -49.41
CA ALA A 108 -8.33 -0.01 -50.49
C ALA A 108 -7.59 0.47 -51.75
N LYS A 109 -6.53 1.27 -51.60
CA LYS A 109 -5.67 1.68 -52.73
C LYS A 109 -4.98 0.48 -53.36
N PHE A 110 -4.46 -0.44 -52.54
CA PHE A 110 -3.82 -1.66 -53.02
C PHE A 110 -4.78 -2.49 -53.87
N GLU A 111 -5.97 -2.81 -53.36
CA GLU A 111 -7.00 -3.53 -54.13
C GLU A 111 -7.38 -2.81 -55.43
N ARG A 112 -7.51 -1.48 -55.40
CA ARG A 112 -7.86 -0.67 -56.59
C ARG A 112 -6.75 -0.64 -57.64
N SER A 113 -5.49 -0.78 -57.19
CA SER A 113 -4.30 -0.84 -58.05
C SER A 113 -3.99 -2.24 -58.57
N LYS A 114 -4.71 -3.28 -58.12
CA LYS A 114 -4.53 -4.62 -58.67
C LYS A 114 -4.92 -4.60 -60.15
N PRO A 115 -3.99 -4.92 -61.07
CA PRO A 115 -4.35 -5.05 -62.46
C PRO A 115 -5.41 -6.15 -62.58
N ALA A 116 -6.48 -5.86 -63.33
CA ALA A 116 -7.55 -6.82 -63.58
C ALA A 116 -6.91 -8.10 -64.09
N ARG A 117 -6.93 -9.15 -63.26
CA ARG A 117 -6.33 -10.44 -63.61
C ARG A 117 -6.99 -10.86 -64.91
N PRO A 118 -6.23 -11.01 -66.03
CA PRO A 118 -6.84 -11.29 -67.31
C PRO A 118 -7.69 -12.55 -67.14
N ALA A 119 -8.96 -12.47 -67.56
CA ALA A 119 -9.89 -13.58 -67.46
C ALA A 119 -9.16 -14.85 -67.89
N SER A 120 -9.09 -15.82 -66.98
CA SER A 120 -8.46 -17.11 -67.22
C SER A 120 -9.07 -17.70 -68.48
N LYS A 121 -8.45 -17.45 -69.63
CA LYS A 121 -8.72 -18.14 -70.88
C LYS A 121 -8.16 -19.53 -70.69
N ARG A 122 -8.92 -20.34 -69.93
CA ARG A 122 -8.73 -21.77 -69.81
C ARG A 122 -8.84 -22.30 -71.22
N LYS A 123 -7.70 -22.52 -71.87
CA LYS A 123 -7.63 -23.23 -73.15
C LYS A 123 -8.13 -24.65 -72.88
N THR A 124 -9.39 -24.92 -73.20
CA THR A 124 -9.89 -26.29 -73.26
C THR A 124 -9.11 -26.99 -74.35
N LEU A 125 -8.26 -27.95 -73.95
CA LEU A 125 -7.54 -28.81 -74.88
C LEU A 125 -8.58 -29.58 -75.70
N GLY A 126 -8.50 -29.44 -77.02
CA GLY A 126 -9.40 -30.12 -77.96
C GLY A 126 -9.40 -31.63 -77.75
N THR A 127 -10.54 -32.25 -78.07
CA THR A 127 -10.92 -33.65 -77.84
C THR A 127 -9.99 -34.74 -78.40
N GLY A 128 -8.85 -34.38 -79.00
CA GLY A 128 -7.88 -35.28 -79.63
C GLY A 128 -6.58 -35.57 -78.85
N LYS A 129 -6.35 -34.98 -77.65
CA LYS A 129 -5.18 -35.30 -76.81
C LYS A 129 -5.59 -35.78 -75.41
N ARG A 130 -6.29 -36.92 -75.35
CA ARG A 130 -6.65 -37.59 -74.10
C ARG A 130 -5.49 -38.42 -73.56
N LYS A 131 -4.52 -37.81 -72.85
CA LYS A 131 -3.63 -38.51 -71.90
C LYS A 131 -3.13 -37.63 -70.74
N LEU A 132 -3.89 -36.62 -70.33
CA LEU A 132 -3.59 -35.91 -69.08
C LEU A 132 -4.83 -36.01 -68.19
N VAL A 133 -4.85 -37.05 -67.37
CA VAL A 133 -5.83 -37.20 -66.29
C VAL A 133 -5.49 -36.15 -65.23
N SER A 134 -6.48 -35.36 -64.81
CA SER A 134 -6.25 -34.36 -63.78
C SER A 134 -5.94 -35.04 -62.44
N TYR A 135 -5.11 -34.45 -61.59
CA TYR A 135 -4.75 -35.03 -60.29
C TYR A 135 -5.99 -35.34 -59.42
N ALA A 136 -7.05 -34.53 -59.55
CA ALA A 136 -8.31 -34.74 -58.85
C ALA A 136 -9.07 -36.00 -59.34
N ASP A 137 -8.96 -36.33 -60.63
CA ASP A 137 -9.57 -37.54 -61.19
C ASP A 137 -8.77 -38.80 -60.81
N LEU A 138 -7.45 -38.67 -60.71
CA LEU A 138 -6.54 -39.71 -60.22
C LEU A 138 -6.85 -40.11 -58.77
N LEU A 139 -7.18 -39.13 -57.92
CA LEU A 139 -7.58 -39.39 -56.54
C LEU A 139 -8.95 -40.07 -56.43
N ARG A 140 -9.87 -39.77 -57.36
CA ARG A 140 -11.22 -40.35 -57.36
C ARG A 140 -11.25 -41.80 -57.84
N MET A 141 -10.33 -42.19 -58.72
CA MET A 141 -10.16 -43.56 -59.21
C MET A 141 -9.48 -44.50 -58.17
N ARG A 142 -9.02 -43.96 -57.04
CA ARG A 142 -8.33 -44.71 -55.98
C ARG A 142 -9.18 -44.93 -54.72
N GLY A 143 -10.47 -44.61 -54.80
CA GLY A 143 -11.48 -44.86 -53.76
C GLY A 143 -12.41 -46.00 -54.15
#